data_AF-A0A8T3U530-F1
#
_entry.id   AF-A0A8T3U530-F1
#
_cell.length_a   1.000
_cell.length_b   1.000
_cell.length_c   1.000
_cell.angle_alpha   90.00
_cell.angle_beta   90.00
_cell.angle_gamma   90.00
#
_symmetry.space_group_name_H-M   'P 1'
#
loop_
_entity.id
_entity.type
_entity.pdbx_description
1 polymer ?
#
loop_
_entity_poly.entity_id
_entity_poly.type
_entity_poly.pdbx_seq_one_letter_code
_entity_poly.pdbx_strand_id
1 'polypeptide(L)'
;MPEFKYKAMDKKGNVYVNTLQAKTRIDCINILKRNKLQPLDITETKNGMKFEGILKANDDIKNVKINAKDDKNVSQTLNQEIDLSFLTGNKVKTRDIIIFLQNLLVLKEANFNNIDALNMIIKSTESKKLKNILNETLISIEAGEYMYETMEKYPKVFPFIVTNIIKVGELSRDNGRSC
;
A
#
# COMPACT_ATOMS: atom_id res chain seq x y z
N MET A 1 5.25 -26.44 -10.81
CA MET A 1 6.57 -25.85 -10.46
C MET A 1 6.29 -24.47 -9.91
N PRO A 2 6.87 -24.08 -8.76
CA PRO A 2 6.68 -22.74 -8.21
C PRO A 2 7.26 -21.67 -9.13
N GLU A 3 6.63 -20.49 -9.12
CA GLU A 3 7.06 -19.34 -9.91
C GLU A 3 7.80 -18.35 -9.03
N PHE A 4 9.03 -18.00 -9.39
CA PHE A 4 9.85 -17.06 -8.66
C PHE A 4 9.88 -15.72 -9.36
N LYS A 5 9.45 -14.66 -8.68
CA LYS A 5 9.71 -13.29 -9.10
C LYS A 5 11.13 -12.92 -8.71
N TYR A 6 11.94 -12.52 -9.68
CA TYR A 6 13.32 -12.12 -9.43
C TYR A 6 13.59 -10.69 -9.91
N LYS A 7 14.47 -10.00 -9.20
CA LYS A 7 15.12 -8.75 -9.61
C LYS A 7 16.58 -9.06 -9.78
N ALA A 8 17.15 -8.86 -10.97
CA ALA A 8 18.55 -9.15 -11.26
C ALA A 8 19.20 -8.04 -12.06
N MET A 9 20.51 -7.86 -11.89
CA MET A 9 21.31 -6.82 -12.52
C MET A 9 22.29 -7.43 -13.53
N ASP A 10 22.35 -6.88 -14.73
CA ASP A 10 23.41 -7.21 -15.70
C ASP A 10 24.70 -6.45 -15.35
N LYS A 11 25.85 -6.92 -15.85
CA LYS A 11 27.16 -6.29 -15.66
C LYS A 11 27.24 -4.83 -16.12
N LYS A 12 26.29 -4.40 -16.97
CA LYS A 12 26.13 -3.01 -17.43
C LYS A 12 25.35 -2.12 -16.45
N GLY A 13 24.90 -2.65 -15.32
CA GLY A 13 24.10 -1.93 -14.32
C GLY A 13 22.60 -1.91 -14.60
N ASN A 14 22.15 -2.53 -15.69
CA ASN A 14 20.72 -2.61 -16.04
C ASN A 14 20.01 -3.62 -15.15
N VAL A 15 18.87 -3.22 -14.58
CA VAL A 15 18.08 -4.04 -13.67
C VAL A 15 16.86 -4.60 -14.38
N TYR A 16 16.70 -5.92 -14.30
CA TYR A 16 15.60 -6.68 -14.88
C TYR A 16 14.72 -7.24 -13.77
N VAL A 17 13.41 -7.14 -13.94
CA VAL A 17 12.41 -7.78 -13.07
C VAL A 17 11.55 -8.68 -13.92
N ASN A 18 11.54 -9.97 -13.64
CA ASN A 18 10.72 -10.94 -14.36
C ASN A 18 10.32 -12.10 -13.45
N THR A 19 9.46 -12.98 -13.94
CA THR A 19 9.13 -14.25 -13.28
C THR A 19 9.81 -15.42 -14.00
N LEU A 20 10.22 -16.41 -13.22
CA LEU A 20 10.87 -17.63 -13.71
C LEU A 20 10.32 -18.83 -12.96
N GLN A 21 9.84 -19.82 -13.70
CA GLN A 21 9.46 -21.11 -13.12
C GLN A 21 10.72 -21.94 -12.85
N ALA A 22 10.93 -22.32 -11.60
CA ALA A 22 12.05 -23.17 -11.20
C ALA A 22 11.58 -24.20 -10.16
N LYS A 23 12.32 -25.30 -10.00
CA LYS A 23 11.98 -26.30 -8.98
C LYS A 23 12.32 -25.80 -7.58
N THR A 24 13.42 -25.07 -7.46
CA THR A 24 13.94 -24.54 -6.19
C THR A 24 14.49 -23.13 -6.37
N ARG A 25 14.63 -22.39 -5.26
CA ARG A 25 15.30 -21.08 -5.24
C ARG A 25 16.72 -21.15 -5.79
N ILE A 26 17.42 -22.26 -5.54
CA ILE A 26 18.80 -22.49 -5.98
C ILE A 26 18.85 -22.65 -7.50
N ASP A 27 17.91 -23.39 -8.08
CA ASP A 27 17.80 -23.53 -9.54
C ASP A 27 17.51 -22.19 -10.23
N CYS A 28 16.66 -21.37 -9.64
CA CYS A 28 16.39 -20.00 -10.12
C CYS A 28 17.68 -19.18 -10.16
N ILE A 29 18.48 -19.18 -9.09
CA ILE A 29 19.77 -18.48 -9.03
C ILE A 29 20.74 -18.98 -10.11
N ASN A 30 20.79 -20.30 -10.33
CA ASN A 30 21.68 -20.90 -11.33
C ASN A 30 21.29 -20.49 -12.76
N ILE A 31 20.00 -20.43 -13.06
CA ILE A 31 19.48 -19.96 -14.35
C ILE A 31 19.83 -18.48 -14.57
N LEU A 32 19.70 -17.64 -13.54
CA LEU A 32 20.06 -16.21 -13.61
C LEU A 32 21.56 -16.00 -13.85
N LYS A 33 22.41 -16.71 -13.10
CA LYS A 33 23.87 -16.65 -13.27
C LYS A 33 24.30 -17.09 -14.67
N ARG A 34 23.66 -18.13 -15.23
CA ARG A 34 23.92 -18.61 -16.60
C ARG A 34 23.61 -17.56 -17.66
N ASN A 35 22.58 -16.74 -17.41
CA ASN A 35 22.21 -15.61 -18.24
C ASN A 35 23.00 -14.32 -17.94
N LYS A 36 24.11 -14.42 -17.20
CA LYS A 36 24.98 -13.29 -16.79
C LYS A 36 24.26 -12.24 -15.92
N LEU A 37 23.12 -12.58 -15.33
CA LEU A 37 22.34 -11.73 -14.46
C LEU A 37 22.68 -12.03 -13.00
N GLN A 38 23.02 -11.01 -12.22
CA GLN A 38 23.25 -11.11 -10.78
C GLN A 38 21.94 -10.91 -10.02
N PRO A 39 21.46 -11.89 -9.24
CA PRO A 39 20.24 -11.73 -8.48
C PRO A 39 20.40 -10.70 -7.35
N LEU A 40 19.44 -9.79 -7.25
CA LEU A 40 19.33 -8.78 -6.19
C LEU A 40 18.22 -9.13 -5.20
N ASP A 41 17.09 -9.67 -5.69
CA ASP A 41 15.99 -10.16 -4.86
C ASP A 41 15.26 -11.31 -5.56
N ILE A 42 14.80 -12.30 -4.80
CA ILE A 42 14.08 -13.47 -5.31
C ILE A 42 12.97 -13.82 -4.33
N THR A 43 11.72 -13.67 -4.77
CA THR A 43 10.52 -13.98 -4.00
C THR A 43 9.75 -15.12 -4.67
N GLU A 44 9.33 -16.11 -3.89
CA GLU A 44 8.46 -17.17 -4.38
C GLU A 44 7.01 -16.69 -4.43
N THR A 45 6.39 -16.83 -5.59
CA THR A 45 4.99 -16.48 -5.82
C THR A 45 4.17 -17.73 -5.51
N LYS A 46 3.41 -17.73 -4.41
CA LYS A 46 2.43 -18.77 -4.12
C LYS A 46 1.30 -18.66 -5.16
N ASN A 47 1.08 -19.73 -5.91
CA ASN A 47 0.11 -19.82 -7.01
C ASN A 47 -1.21 -19.08 -6.75
N GLY A 48 -1.52 -18.10 -7.59
CA GLY A 48 -2.84 -17.48 -7.64
C GLY A 48 -2.80 -16.10 -8.28
N MET A 49 -2.45 -16.03 -9.58
CA MET A 49 -2.83 -15.03 -10.59
C MET A 49 -1.71 -14.88 -11.63
N LYS A 50 -1.92 -15.48 -12.80
CA LYS A 50 -1.11 -15.26 -14.01
C LYS A 50 -1.31 -13.80 -14.46
N PHE A 51 -0.22 -13.06 -14.59
CA PHE A 51 -0.18 -11.82 -15.38
C PHE A 51 0.93 -11.98 -16.41
N GLU A 52 0.59 -12.55 -17.57
CA GLU A 52 1.40 -12.40 -18.78
C GLU A 52 1.10 -11.00 -19.34
N GLY A 53 2.03 -10.07 -19.14
CA GLY A 53 1.96 -8.72 -19.70
C GLY A 53 3.28 -8.38 -20.37
N ILE A 54 3.35 -8.60 -21.68
CA ILE A 54 4.44 -8.17 -22.55
C ILE A 54 4.45 -6.63 -22.55
N LEU A 55 5.38 -6.00 -21.86
CA LEU A 55 5.65 -4.57 -22.02
C LEU A 55 6.81 -4.40 -23.00
N LYS A 56 6.48 -4.50 -24.28
CA LYS A 56 7.26 -3.82 -25.32
C LYS A 56 6.93 -2.33 -25.18
N ALA A 57 7.96 -1.52 -24.90
CA ALA A 57 7.90 -0.11 -25.23
C ALA A 57 7.58 0.01 -26.73
N ASN A 58 6.59 0.82 -27.07
CA ASN A 58 6.68 1.83 -28.14
C ASN A 58 5.38 2.61 -28.25
N ASP A 59 5.59 3.86 -28.67
CA ASP A 59 4.66 4.93 -28.98
C ASP A 59 3.35 4.51 -29.67
N ASP A 60 2.28 5.23 -29.31
CA ASP A 60 1.26 5.78 -30.21
C ASP A 60 -0.16 5.67 -29.64
N ILE A 61 -0.72 6.84 -29.37
CA ILE A 61 -2.15 7.12 -29.30
C ILE A 61 -2.81 6.61 -30.59
N LYS A 62 -3.72 5.65 -30.51
CA LYS A 62 -4.74 5.40 -31.56
C LYS A 62 -5.96 4.66 -31.01
N ASN A 63 -7.05 5.42 -30.93
CA ASN A 63 -8.47 5.03 -30.97
C ASN A 63 -8.76 3.54 -31.25
N VAL A 64 -9.49 2.88 -30.35
CA VAL A 64 -10.37 1.75 -30.72
C VAL A 64 -11.70 1.87 -29.97
N LYS A 65 -12.76 2.06 -30.77
CA LYS A 65 -14.17 1.98 -30.40
C LYS A 65 -14.53 0.53 -30.06
N ILE A 66 -15.35 0.30 -29.04
CA ILE A 66 -16.09 -0.95 -28.89
C ILE A 66 -17.55 -0.65 -28.57
N ASN A 67 -18.36 -0.69 -29.63
CA ASN A 67 -19.80 -0.93 -29.55
C ASN A 67 -19.99 -2.45 -29.56
N ALA A 68 -20.51 -3.03 -28.48
CA ALA A 68 -21.25 -4.27 -28.53
C ALA A 68 -22.30 -4.21 -27.40
N LYS A 69 -23.56 -4.35 -27.81
CA LYS A 69 -24.74 -4.24 -26.95
C LYS A 69 -25.02 -5.56 -26.23
N ASP A 70 -25.81 -5.42 -25.16
CA ASP A 70 -26.72 -6.39 -24.58
C ASP A 70 -26.14 -7.50 -23.69
N ASP A 71 -26.05 -7.22 -22.38
CA ASP A 71 -26.91 -7.92 -21.42
C ASP A 71 -27.09 -7.15 -20.09
N LYS A 72 -28.29 -7.26 -19.54
CA LYS A 72 -28.89 -6.35 -18.55
C LYS A 72 -28.55 -6.72 -17.10
N ASN A 73 -28.50 -5.68 -16.27
CA ASN A 73 -28.56 -5.66 -14.79
C ASN A 73 -27.21 -5.76 -14.06
N VAL A 74 -26.64 -4.60 -13.68
CA VAL A 74 -26.62 -4.08 -12.30
C VAL A 74 -25.94 -2.72 -12.39
N SER A 75 -26.77 -1.69 -12.36
CA SER A 75 -26.35 -0.30 -12.17
C SER A 75 -25.87 -0.14 -10.74
N GLN A 76 -24.55 -0.02 -10.54
CA GLN A 76 -24.00 0.79 -9.46
C GLN A 76 -22.56 1.17 -9.84
N THR A 77 -22.48 2.33 -10.47
CA THR A 77 -21.27 3.10 -10.76
C THR A 77 -20.50 3.35 -9.47
N LEU A 78 -19.50 2.51 -9.20
CA LEU A 78 -18.39 2.83 -8.32
C LEU A 78 -17.29 3.48 -9.17
N ASN A 79 -17.45 4.77 -9.47
CA ASN A 79 -16.36 5.60 -9.99
C ASN A 79 -15.36 5.90 -8.87
N GLN A 80 -14.81 4.86 -8.23
CA GLN A 80 -13.62 4.99 -7.43
C GLN A 80 -12.45 4.73 -8.35
N GLU A 81 -11.81 5.81 -8.79
CA GLU A 81 -10.47 5.74 -9.37
C GLU A 81 -9.59 4.98 -8.38
N ILE A 82 -9.25 3.73 -8.72
CA ILE A 82 -8.34 2.94 -7.92
C ILE A 82 -6.97 3.60 -8.10
N ASP A 83 -6.55 4.42 -7.13
CA ASP A 83 -5.22 5.03 -7.14
C ASP A 83 -4.17 3.95 -6.86
N LEU A 84 -3.66 3.35 -7.94
CA LEU A 84 -2.57 2.37 -7.91
C LEU A 84 -1.23 2.98 -7.42
N SER A 85 -1.20 4.24 -6.95
CA SER A 85 -0.02 4.89 -6.36
C SER A 85 0.55 4.15 -5.13
N PHE A 86 -0.22 3.26 -4.50
CA PHE A 86 0.30 2.38 -3.45
C PHE A 86 1.37 1.41 -3.95
N LEU A 87 1.34 1.03 -5.24
CA LEU A 87 2.32 0.15 -5.89
C LEU A 87 3.59 0.91 -6.30
N THR A 88 3.47 2.21 -6.59
CA THR A 88 4.58 3.11 -6.93
C THR A 88 5.18 3.73 -5.67
N GLY A 89 5.94 2.92 -4.92
CA GLY A 89 7.25 3.27 -4.36
C GLY A 89 7.44 4.51 -3.46
N ASN A 90 6.44 5.31 -3.12
CA ASN A 90 6.62 6.46 -2.26
C ASN A 90 6.65 6.01 -0.80
N LYS A 91 7.86 5.80 -0.28
CA LYS A 91 8.13 5.55 1.14
C LYS A 91 7.63 6.77 1.93
N VAL A 92 6.83 6.52 2.98
CA VAL A 92 6.42 7.58 3.92
C VAL A 92 7.68 8.15 4.57
N LYS A 93 7.86 9.47 4.50
CA LYS A 93 9.01 10.12 5.12
C LYS A 93 8.76 10.29 6.60
N THR A 94 9.81 10.25 7.42
CA THR A 94 9.71 10.53 8.86
C THR A 94 9.07 11.89 9.14
N ARG A 95 9.35 12.89 8.29
CA ARG A 95 8.74 14.23 8.38
C ARG A 95 7.21 14.18 8.30
N ASP A 96 6.65 13.37 7.41
CA ASP A 96 5.20 13.26 7.22
C ASP A 96 4.53 12.70 8.49
N ILE A 97 5.18 11.74 9.15
CA ILE A 97 4.72 11.15 10.41
C ILE A 97 4.76 12.17 11.55
N ILE A 98 5.82 12.98 11.62
CA ILE A 98 5.93 14.05 12.63
C ILE A 98 4.81 15.07 12.46
N ILE A 99 4.56 15.52 11.22
CA ILE A 99 3.48 16.47 10.92
C ILE A 99 2.12 15.86 11.26
N PHE A 100 1.91 14.59 10.92
CA PHE A 100 0.70 13.85 11.31
C PHE A 100 0.46 13.88 12.83
N LEU A 101 1.48 13.54 13.63
CA LEU A 101 1.36 13.51 15.09
C LEU A 101 1.12 14.90 15.68
N GLN A 102 1.78 15.94 15.15
CA GLN A 102 1.57 17.32 15.58
C GLN A 102 0.13 17.78 15.28
N ASN A 103 -0.37 17.53 14.08
CA ASN A 103 -1.73 17.90 13.71
C ASN A 103 -2.76 17.13 14.55
N LEU A 104 -2.51 15.84 14.81
CA LEU A 104 -3.36 15.03 15.68
C LEU A 104 -3.39 15.60 17.10
N LEU A 105 -2.25 15.98 17.66
CA LEU A 105 -2.17 16.61 18.98
C LEU A 105 -3.00 17.89 19.04
N VAL A 106 -2.80 18.82 18.12
CA VAL A 106 -3.53 20.11 18.07
C VAL A 106 -5.04 19.88 18.02
N LEU A 107 -5.49 18.93 17.19
CA LEU A 107 -6.92 18.63 17.05
C LEU A 107 -7.47 17.94 18.31
N LYS A 108 -6.67 17.12 18.99
CA LYS A 108 -7.08 16.50 20.26
C LYS A 108 -7.16 17.51 21.40
N GLU A 109 -6.22 18.45 21.47
CA GLU A 109 -6.27 19.59 22.42
C GLU A 109 -7.49 20.48 22.16
N ALA A 110 -7.87 20.65 20.89
CA ALA A 110 -9.09 21.34 20.49
C ALA A 110 -10.38 20.48 20.68
N ASN A 111 -10.30 19.33 21.35
CA ASN A 111 -11.42 18.42 21.63
C ASN A 111 -12.15 17.85 20.40
N PHE A 112 -11.49 17.78 19.25
CA PHE A 112 -12.06 17.08 18.09
C PHE A 112 -12.19 15.58 18.37
N ASN A 113 -13.29 14.99 17.90
CA ASN A 113 -13.44 13.54 17.92
C ASN A 113 -12.41 12.87 16.96
N ASN A 114 -12.27 11.55 17.01
CA ASN A 114 -11.25 10.85 16.21
C ASN A 114 -11.54 10.95 14.71
N ILE A 115 -12.80 10.83 14.31
CA ILE A 115 -13.27 10.86 12.91
C ILE A 115 -12.99 12.23 12.26
N ASP A 116 -13.43 13.32 12.88
CA ASP A 116 -13.25 14.68 12.38
C ASP A 116 -11.77 15.06 12.33
N ALA A 117 -11.00 14.68 13.36
CA ALA A 117 -9.57 14.93 13.40
C ALA A 117 -8.85 14.23 12.24
N LEU A 118 -9.11 12.93 12.03
CA LEU A 118 -8.53 12.19 10.91
C LEU A 118 -8.93 12.78 9.56
N ASN A 119 -10.21 13.11 9.37
CA ASN A 119 -10.70 13.71 8.14
C ASN A 119 -9.96 15.02 7.78
N MET A 120 -9.70 15.87 8.78
CA MET A 120 -8.95 17.11 8.59
C MET A 120 -7.48 16.84 8.24
N ILE A 121 -6.85 15.90 8.95
CA ILE A 121 -5.46 15.50 8.71
C ILE A 121 -5.29 14.90 7.31
N ILE A 122 -6.20 14.04 6.87
CA ILE A 122 -6.21 13.40 5.53
C ILE A 122 -6.24 14.47 4.43
N LYS A 123 -7.02 15.53 4.61
CA LYS A 123 -7.08 16.66 3.66
C LYS A 123 -5.74 17.39 3.56
N SER A 124 -5.05 17.59 4.68
CA SER A 124 -3.72 18.24 4.71
C SER A 124 -2.53 17.32 4.34
N THR A 125 -2.75 16.01 4.25
CA THR A 125 -1.67 15.04 4.01
C THR A 125 -1.31 14.99 2.53
N GLU A 126 -0.07 15.32 2.21
CA GLU A 126 0.48 15.28 0.84
C GLU A 126 0.91 13.86 0.43
N SER A 127 1.44 13.09 1.38
CA SER A 127 1.96 11.75 1.13
C SER A 127 0.83 10.77 0.83
N LYS A 128 0.68 10.39 -0.44
CA LYS A 128 -0.38 9.45 -0.90
C LYS A 128 -0.42 8.16 -0.09
N LYS A 129 0.75 7.58 0.20
CA LYS A 129 0.84 6.34 0.98
C LYS A 129 0.34 6.52 2.41
N LEU A 130 0.72 7.61 3.08
CA LEU A 130 0.23 7.92 4.41
C LEU A 130 -1.27 8.20 4.37
N LYS A 131 -1.75 8.95 3.37
CA LYS A 131 -3.17 9.25 3.17
C LYS A 131 -4.02 7.98 3.04
N ASN A 132 -3.55 6.99 2.29
CA ASN A 132 -4.24 5.71 2.14
C ASN A 132 -4.34 4.95 3.48
N ILE A 133 -3.26 4.93 4.27
CA ILE A 133 -3.26 4.31 5.60
C ILE A 133 -4.23 5.04 6.54
N LEU A 134 -4.26 6.39 6.49
CA LEU A 134 -5.18 7.19 7.29
C LEU A 134 -6.64 7.00 6.86
N ASN A 135 -6.92 6.84 5.57
CA ASN A 135 -8.26 6.51 5.08
C ASN A 135 -8.73 5.13 5.58
N GLU A 136 -7.86 4.12 5.56
CA GLU A 136 -8.18 2.81 6.15
C GLU A 136 -8.44 2.92 7.65
N THR A 137 -7.63 3.72 8.35
CA THR A 137 -7.81 3.98 9.78
C THR A 137 -9.14 4.66 10.06
N LEU A 138 -9.56 5.62 9.22
CA LEU A 138 -10.85 6.28 9.33
C LEU A 138 -12.01 5.27 9.21
N ILE A 139 -11.97 4.40 8.19
CA ILE A 139 -12.98 3.36 7.96
C ILE A 139 -13.07 2.40 9.16
N SER A 140 -11.92 2.00 9.71
CA SER A 140 -11.81 1.14 10.90
C SER A 140 -12.47 1.79 12.13
N ILE A 141 -12.21 3.08 12.37
CA ILE A 141 -12.84 3.83 13.47
C ILE A 141 -14.36 4.00 13.25
N GLU A 142 -14.80 4.24 12.01
CA GLU A 142 -16.23 4.30 11.66
C GLU A 142 -16.93 2.96 11.90
N ALA A 143 -16.21 1.84 11.76
CA ALA A 143 -16.69 0.51 12.10
C ALA A 143 -16.67 0.20 13.62
N GLY A 144 -16.15 1.10 14.45
CA GLY A 144 -16.08 0.95 15.90
C GLY A 144 -14.80 0.28 16.42
N GLU A 145 -13.79 0.08 15.56
CA GLU A 145 -12.47 -0.37 15.95
C GLU A 145 -11.63 0.79 16.52
N TYR A 146 -10.55 0.46 17.24
CA TYR A 146 -9.66 1.48 17.77
C TYR A 146 -8.65 1.97 16.73
N MET A 147 -8.30 3.25 16.78
CA MET A 147 -7.33 3.85 15.86
C MET A 147 -5.98 3.14 15.88
N TYR A 148 -5.50 2.74 17.06
CA TYR A 148 -4.20 2.10 17.21
C TYR A 148 -4.12 0.72 16.52
N GLU A 149 -5.23 -0.01 16.42
CA GLU A 149 -5.27 -1.37 15.86
C GLU A 149 -4.95 -1.36 14.36
N THR A 150 -5.46 -0.37 13.62
CA THR A 150 -5.11 -0.21 12.21
C THR A 150 -3.68 0.31 12.03
N MET A 151 -3.18 1.16 12.93
CA MET A 151 -1.80 1.63 12.87
C MET A 151 -0.77 0.53 13.15
N GLU A 152 -1.09 -0.44 14.01
CA GLU A 152 -0.26 -1.62 14.30
C GLU A 152 -0.01 -2.51 13.07
N LYS A 153 -0.93 -2.50 12.09
CA LYS A 153 -0.75 -3.19 10.80
C LYS A 153 0.42 -2.61 9.97
N TYR A 154 0.89 -1.41 10.32
CA TYR A 154 1.90 -0.65 9.57
C TYR A 154 3.17 -0.32 10.37
N PRO A 155 3.93 -1.31 10.89
CA PRO A 155 5.07 -1.08 11.78
C PRO A 155 6.26 -0.35 11.11
N LYS A 156 6.31 -0.35 9.77
CA LYS A 156 7.31 0.41 8.99
C LYS A 156 7.02 1.91 8.93
N VAL A 157 5.78 2.31 9.20
CA VAL A 157 5.31 3.71 9.18
C VAL A 157 5.10 4.21 10.60
N PHE A 158 4.42 3.42 11.43
CA PHE A 158 4.19 3.73 12.84
C PHE A 158 5.03 2.77 13.70
N PRO A 159 6.15 3.25 14.28
CA PRO A 159 6.91 2.45 15.22
C PRO A 159 6.05 2.07 16.44
N PHE A 160 6.40 0.95 17.08
CA PHE A 160 5.69 0.42 18.24
C PHE A 160 5.46 1.45 19.37
N ILE A 161 6.42 2.35 19.59
CA ILE A 161 6.28 3.41 20.59
C ILE A 161 5.14 4.38 20.25
N VAL A 162 4.96 4.72 18.96
CA VAL A 162 3.92 5.65 18.51
C VAL A 162 2.55 5.02 18.66
N THR A 163 2.39 3.76 18.25
CA THR A 163 1.12 3.04 18.36
C THR A 163 0.69 2.89 19.82
N ASN A 164 1.63 2.60 20.73
CA ASN A 164 1.32 2.49 22.16
C ASN A 164 0.92 3.82 22.80
N ILE A 165 1.57 4.93 22.44
CA ILE A 165 1.19 6.25 22.96
C ILE A 165 -0.25 6.57 22.55
N ILE A 166 -0.60 6.28 21.30
CA ILE A 166 -1.95 6.47 20.78
C ILE A 166 -2.94 5.56 21.50
N LYS A 167 -2.61 4.28 21.68
CA LYS A 167 -3.44 3.31 22.41
C LYS A 167 -3.75 3.79 23.82
N VAL A 168 -2.73 4.20 24.58
CA VAL A 168 -2.91 4.69 25.95
C VAL A 168 -3.78 5.94 25.95
N GLY A 169 -3.57 6.87 25.01
CA GLY A 169 -4.38 8.08 24.90
C GLY A 169 -5.84 7.81 24.53
N GLU A 170 -6.10 6.83 23.67
CA GLU A 170 -7.45 6.45 23.23
C GLU A 170 -8.22 5.73 24.34
N LEU A 171 -7.61 4.72 24.96
CA LEU A 171 -8.21 3.96 26.06
C LEU A 171 -8.46 4.82 27.31
N SER A 172 -7.56 5.76 27.62
CA SER A 172 -7.74 6.66 28.76
C SER A 172 -8.99 7.54 28.61
N ARG A 173 -9.33 7.92 27.38
CA ARG A 173 -10.44 8.84 27.10
C ARG A 173 -11.77 8.13 26.93
N ASP A 174 -11.76 6.85 26.57
CA ASP A 174 -12.97 6.01 26.45
C ASP A 174 -13.50 5.54 27.83
N ASN A 175 -12.64 5.51 28.85
CA ASN A 175 -13.00 5.15 30.24
C ASN A 175 -13.94 6.16 30.94
N GLY A 176 -14.42 7.21 30.26
CA GLY A 176 -15.37 8.20 30.77
C GLY A 176 -16.85 7.90 30.49
N ARG A 177 -17.20 6.77 29.87
CA ARG A 177 -18.59 6.36 29.56
C ARG A 177 -19.15 5.28 30.48
N SER A 178 -18.78 5.29 31.75
CA SER A 178 -19.38 4.40 32.77
C SER A 178 -19.25 5.02 34.16
N CYS A 179 -20.05 6.06 34.43
CA CYS A 179 -20.50 6.49 35.76
C CYS A 179 -21.85 7.19 35.56
#